data_AF-A0A151NZ10-F1
#
_entry.id   AF-A0A151NZ10-F1
#
_cell.length_a   1.000
_cell.length_b   1.000
_cell.length_c   1.000
_cell.angle_alpha   90.00
_cell.angle_beta   90.00
_cell.angle_gamma   90.00
#
_symmetry.space_group_name_H-M   'P 1'
#
loop_
_entity.id
_entity.type
_entity.pdbx_description
1 polymer ?
#
loop_
_entity_poly.entity_id
_entity_poly.type
_entity_poly.pdbx_seq_one_letter_code
_entity_poly.pdbx_strand_id
1 'polypeptide(L)'
;MPAKPDVQLEKCLDDATRKNNFLSLEQFLQKESNDGIAHKCSKQFFNKLDKLICRELDKKEVKNVSTLLNSLQKFGKNISIQGEDGIPAMIKYGLVEKMVNWFEKAKEILIYKGNEKNEVLESLIEDFFDVLMIVHDTNTEGFEEYHQAKVFFSQDGIQL
;
A
#
# COMPACT_ATOMS: atom_id res chain seq x y z
N MET A 1 28.71 -21.19 5.64
CA MET A 1 27.90 -19.98 5.95
C MET A 1 26.52 -20.18 5.32
N PRO A 2 25.39 -20.07 6.04
CA PRO A 2 24.11 -20.13 5.38
C PRO A 2 23.86 -18.79 4.70
N ALA A 3 23.55 -18.83 3.39
CA ALA A 3 23.08 -17.67 2.65
C ALA A 3 21.82 -17.14 3.34
N LYS A 4 21.90 -15.92 3.90
CA LYS A 4 20.69 -15.23 4.36
C LYS A 4 19.76 -15.13 3.15
N PRO A 5 18.52 -15.65 3.22
CA PRO A 5 17.59 -15.49 2.13
C PRO A 5 17.22 -14.01 2.08
N ASP A 6 17.91 -13.28 1.21
CA ASP A 6 17.53 -11.97 0.67
C ASP A 6 16.19 -12.16 -0.07
N VAL A 7 15.13 -12.38 0.70
CA VAL A 7 13.75 -12.25 0.22
C VAL A 7 13.56 -10.75 0.05
N GLN A 8 13.93 -10.27 -1.13
CA GLN A 8 13.76 -8.88 -1.51
C GLN A 8 12.27 -8.65 -1.73
N LEU A 9 11.68 -7.66 -1.04
CA LEU A 9 10.27 -7.27 -1.17
C LEU A 9 9.81 -7.20 -2.64
N GLU A 10 10.67 -6.68 -3.53
CA GLU A 10 10.40 -6.60 -4.95
C GLU A 10 10.20 -7.97 -5.63
N LYS A 11 10.88 -9.04 -5.17
CA LYS A 11 10.65 -10.40 -5.68
C LYS A 11 9.28 -10.94 -5.28
N CYS A 12 8.84 -10.68 -4.05
CA CYS A 12 7.49 -11.05 -3.62
C CYS A 12 6.42 -10.33 -4.47
N LEU A 13 6.67 -9.06 -4.78
CA LEU A 13 5.84 -8.27 -5.70
C LEU A 13 5.85 -8.82 -7.14
N ASP A 14 7.02 -9.23 -7.65
CA ASP A 14 7.13 -9.85 -8.97
C ASP A 14 6.37 -11.19 -9.03
N ASP A 15 6.43 -12.00 -7.96
CA ASP A 15 5.68 -13.26 -7.87
C ASP A 15 4.16 -13.03 -7.80
N ALA A 16 3.71 -12.07 -6.97
CA ALA A 16 2.29 -11.68 -6.91
C ALA A 16 1.80 -11.14 -8.27
N THR A 17 2.64 -10.40 -8.98
CA THR A 17 2.32 -9.87 -10.31
C THR A 17 2.20 -10.97 -11.35
N ARG A 18 3.20 -11.88 -11.43
CA ARG A 18 3.29 -12.87 -12.52
C ARG A 18 2.44 -14.12 -12.28
N LYS A 19 2.38 -14.58 -11.03
CA LYS A 19 1.75 -15.87 -10.66
C LYS A 19 0.42 -15.69 -9.94
N ASN A 20 0.01 -14.44 -9.68
CA ASN A 20 -1.16 -14.14 -8.84
C ASN A 20 -1.08 -14.84 -7.46
N ASN A 21 0.14 -14.98 -6.94
CA ASN A 21 0.42 -15.68 -5.69
C ASN A 21 0.91 -14.68 -4.63
N PHE A 22 0.07 -14.41 -3.64
CA PHE A 22 0.36 -13.49 -2.54
C PHE A 22 1.00 -14.17 -1.33
N LEU A 23 1.08 -15.50 -1.29
CA LEU A 23 1.62 -16.25 -0.15
C LEU A 23 3.04 -15.81 0.21
N SER A 24 3.87 -15.54 -0.80
CA SER A 24 5.25 -15.07 -0.57
C SER A 24 5.30 -13.67 0.04
N LEU A 25 4.33 -12.80 -0.30
CA LEU A 25 4.20 -11.47 0.30
C LEU A 25 3.63 -11.56 1.72
N GLU A 26 2.62 -12.39 1.95
CA GLU A 26 2.04 -12.64 3.28
C GLU A 26 3.09 -13.22 4.24
N GLN A 27 3.85 -14.24 3.81
CA GLN A 27 4.95 -14.80 4.60
C GLN A 27 6.06 -13.78 4.85
N PHE A 28 6.28 -12.87 3.92
CA PHE A 28 7.23 -11.77 4.10
C PHE A 28 6.72 -10.78 5.16
N LEU A 29 5.42 -10.45 5.15
CA LEU A 29 4.77 -9.60 6.14
C LEU A 29 4.73 -10.23 7.54
N GLN A 30 4.71 -11.55 7.67
CA GLN A 30 4.76 -12.22 8.97
C GLN A 30 6.13 -12.16 9.65
N LYS A 31 7.20 -11.83 8.92
CA LYS A 31 8.53 -11.64 9.52
C LYS A 31 8.50 -10.39 10.38
N GLU A 32 9.14 -10.42 11.54
CA GLU A 32 9.36 -9.21 12.33
C GLU A 32 10.07 -8.17 11.44
N SER A 33 9.60 -6.92 11.50
CA SER A 33 10.31 -5.81 10.86
C SER A 33 11.67 -5.73 11.53
N ASN A 34 12.69 -6.23 10.84
CA ASN A 34 14.06 -6.12 11.33
C ASN A 34 14.45 -4.65 11.21
N ASP A 35 14.27 -3.90 12.31
CA ASP A 35 14.75 -2.54 12.44
C ASP A 35 16.23 -2.48 12.02
N GLY A 36 16.49 -1.78 10.92
CA GLY A 36 17.83 -1.59 10.36
C GLY A 36 18.17 -2.36 9.08
N ILE A 37 17.32 -3.26 8.57
CA ILE A 37 17.55 -3.85 7.23
C ILE A 37 16.88 -2.99 6.16
N ALA A 38 17.69 -2.37 5.30
CA ALA A 38 17.20 -1.65 4.13
C ALA A 38 16.80 -2.63 3.01
N HIS A 39 15.55 -2.56 2.56
CA HIS A 39 15.03 -3.29 1.40
C HIS A 39 15.31 -2.50 0.13
N LYS A 40 16.45 -2.78 -0.51
CA LYS A 40 16.80 -2.17 -1.80
C LYS A 40 15.80 -2.59 -2.87
N CYS A 41 15.14 -1.61 -3.45
CA CYS A 41 14.16 -1.76 -4.51
C CYS A 41 14.60 -0.97 -5.75
N SER A 42 14.23 -1.47 -6.93
CA SER A 42 14.51 -0.82 -8.21
C SER A 42 13.67 0.45 -8.39
N LYS A 43 14.04 1.31 -9.35
CA LYS A 43 13.22 2.48 -9.73
C LYS A 43 11.83 2.08 -10.23
N GLN A 44 11.69 0.85 -10.74
CA GLN A 44 10.42 0.36 -11.27
C GLN A 44 9.51 -0.20 -10.18
N PHE A 45 10.03 -0.41 -8.96
CA PHE A 45 9.30 -0.98 -7.84
C PHE A 45 7.94 -0.30 -7.63
N PHE A 46 7.94 1.03 -7.52
CA PHE A 46 6.72 1.78 -7.25
C PHE A 46 5.69 1.62 -8.38
N ASN A 47 6.12 1.66 -9.64
CA ASN A 47 5.24 1.43 -10.78
C ASN A 47 4.71 -0.01 -10.85
N LYS A 48 5.47 -1.01 -10.41
CA LYS A 48 4.98 -2.40 -10.30
C LYS A 48 3.90 -2.51 -9.22
N LEU A 49 4.13 -1.87 -8.08
CA LEU A 49 3.20 -1.84 -6.96
C LEU A 49 1.88 -1.16 -7.35
N ASP A 50 1.95 0.04 -7.93
CA ASP A 50 0.78 0.79 -8.42
C ASP A 50 -0.08 -0.05 -9.37
N LYS A 51 0.56 -0.65 -10.38
CA LYS A 51 -0.13 -1.53 -11.34
C LYS A 51 -0.79 -2.73 -10.67
N LEU A 52 -0.12 -3.33 -9.68
CA LEU A 52 -0.66 -4.48 -8.97
C LEU A 52 -1.85 -4.08 -8.10
N ILE A 53 -1.76 -2.98 -7.35
CA ILE A 53 -2.87 -2.44 -6.55
C ILE A 53 -4.08 -2.14 -7.45
N CYS A 54 -3.87 -1.40 -8.55
CA CYS A 54 -4.95 -1.09 -9.49
C CYS A 54 -5.61 -2.37 -10.04
N ARG A 55 -4.81 -3.38 -10.42
CA ARG A 55 -5.32 -4.65 -10.94
C ARG A 55 -6.18 -5.40 -9.91
N GLU A 56 -5.75 -5.45 -8.66
CA GLU A 56 -6.50 -6.16 -7.61
C GLU A 56 -7.75 -5.38 -7.18
N LEU A 57 -7.72 -4.04 -7.20
CA LEU A 57 -8.91 -3.19 -7.04
C LEU A 57 -9.92 -3.43 -8.17
N ASP A 58 -9.48 -3.47 -9.43
CA ASP A 58 -10.36 -3.74 -10.58
C ASP A 58 -11.04 -5.13 -10.50
N LYS A 59 -10.33 -6.12 -9.93
CA LYS A 59 -10.88 -7.46 -9.65
C LYS A 59 -11.75 -7.52 -8.39
N LYS A 60 -11.78 -6.45 -7.59
CA LYS A 60 -12.44 -6.40 -6.27
C LYS A 60 -11.83 -7.38 -5.24
N GLU A 61 -10.56 -7.75 -5.42
CA GLU A 61 -9.80 -8.64 -4.53
C GLU A 61 -9.26 -7.88 -3.31
N VAL A 62 -10.17 -7.45 -2.43
CA VAL A 62 -9.87 -6.54 -1.32
C VAL A 62 -8.74 -7.05 -0.42
N LYS A 63 -8.70 -8.35 -0.12
CA LYS A 63 -7.64 -8.95 0.72
C LYS A 63 -6.25 -8.79 0.14
N ASN A 64 -6.12 -8.89 -1.19
CA ASN A 64 -4.84 -8.72 -1.88
C ASN A 64 -4.41 -7.25 -1.81
N VAL A 65 -5.35 -6.32 -1.98
CA VAL A 65 -5.09 -4.87 -1.85
C VAL A 65 -4.61 -4.53 -0.45
N SER A 66 -5.32 -5.00 0.59
CA SER A 66 -4.92 -4.88 1.99
C SER A 66 -3.51 -5.41 2.23
N THR A 67 -3.17 -6.58 1.69
CA THR A 67 -1.82 -7.16 1.81
C THR A 67 -0.75 -6.25 1.19
N LEU A 68 -1.05 -5.60 0.06
CA LEU A 68 -0.13 -4.66 -0.60
C LEU A 68 0.04 -3.37 0.20
N LEU A 69 -1.05 -2.79 0.72
CA LEU A 69 -1.00 -1.58 1.55
C LEU A 69 -0.25 -1.85 2.86
N ASN A 70 -0.51 -2.97 3.52
CA ASN A 70 0.23 -3.41 4.71
C ASN A 70 1.73 -3.58 4.45
N SER A 71 2.13 -3.94 3.22
CA SER A 71 3.56 -3.99 2.86
C SER A 71 4.21 -2.62 2.78
N LEU A 72 3.47 -1.59 2.34
CA LEU A 72 3.92 -0.21 2.43
C LEU A 72 3.98 0.27 3.88
N GLN A 73 2.98 -0.08 4.68
CA GLN A 73 2.92 0.31 6.09
C GLN A 73 4.12 -0.25 6.86
N LYS A 74 4.34 -1.55 6.75
CA LYS A 74 5.35 -2.27 7.54
C LYS A 74 6.78 -2.00 7.08
N PHE A 75 7.01 -1.84 5.78
CA PHE A 75 8.36 -1.72 5.23
C PHE A 75 8.66 -0.35 4.62
N GLY A 76 7.71 0.58 4.57
CA GLY A 76 7.86 1.88 3.91
C GLY A 76 9.12 2.64 4.33
N LYS A 77 9.40 2.66 5.64
CA LYS A 77 10.59 3.30 6.24
C LYS A 77 11.89 2.55 5.98
N ASN A 78 11.82 1.25 5.68
CA ASN A 78 12.96 0.38 5.41
C ASN A 78 13.23 0.20 3.92
N ILE A 79 12.31 0.59 3.04
CA ILE A 79 12.52 0.56 1.60
C ILE A 79 13.56 1.62 1.23
N SER A 80 14.50 1.26 0.36
CA SER A 80 15.40 2.23 -0.29
C SER A 80 15.30 2.10 -1.80
N ILE A 81 15.05 3.21 -2.49
CA ILE A 81 14.95 3.27 -3.94
C ILE A 81 16.08 4.17 -4.45
N GLN A 82 17.02 3.59 -5.20
CA GLN A 82 18.21 4.30 -5.70
C GLN A 82 19.05 5.00 -4.62
N GLY A 83 19.03 4.51 -3.38
CA GLY A 83 19.77 5.11 -2.28
C GLY A 83 19.03 6.24 -1.56
N GLU A 84 17.82 6.57 -1.99
CA GLU A 84 16.89 7.43 -1.26
C GLU A 84 15.95 6.59 -0.39
N ASP A 85 15.40 7.21 0.65
CA ASP A 85 14.36 6.61 1.48
C ASP A 85 13.09 6.34 0.64
N GLY A 86 12.46 5.20 0.91
CA GLY A 86 11.39 4.65 0.07
C GLY A 86 10.20 5.58 -0.10
N ILE A 87 9.60 6.03 1.01
CA ILE A 87 8.41 6.88 0.99
C ILE A 87 8.70 8.24 0.32
N PRO A 88 9.75 9.01 0.68
CA PRO A 88 10.10 10.24 -0.03
C PRO A 88 10.31 10.03 -1.54
N ALA A 89 11.00 8.96 -1.93
CA ALA A 89 11.21 8.64 -3.34
C ALA A 89 9.89 8.32 -4.06
N MET A 90 8.98 7.57 -3.42
CA MET A 90 7.66 7.26 -3.97
C MET A 90 6.80 8.53 -4.12
N ILE A 91 6.85 9.47 -3.17
CA ILE A 91 6.16 10.77 -3.28
C ILE A 91 6.65 11.53 -4.53
N LYS A 92 7.97 11.62 -4.75
CA LYS A 92 8.53 12.23 -5.97
C LYS A 92 8.08 11.52 -7.26
N TYR A 93 7.73 10.23 -7.17
CA TYR A 93 7.20 9.44 -8.28
C TYR A 93 5.67 9.46 -8.37
N GLY A 94 4.99 10.32 -7.60
CA GLY A 94 3.55 10.53 -7.69
C GLY A 94 2.71 9.63 -6.77
N LEU A 95 3.26 9.15 -5.64
CA LEU A 95 2.54 8.30 -4.67
C LEU A 95 1.17 8.88 -4.31
N VAL A 96 1.10 10.18 -4.02
CA VAL A 96 -0.12 10.87 -3.66
C VAL A 96 -1.19 10.73 -4.75
N GLU A 97 -0.86 11.08 -6.00
CA GLU A 97 -1.79 10.98 -7.13
C GLU A 97 -2.27 9.53 -7.33
N LYS A 98 -1.38 8.55 -7.15
CA LYS A 98 -1.75 7.12 -7.23
C LYS A 98 -2.66 6.69 -6.09
N MET A 99 -2.41 7.15 -4.87
CA MET A 99 -3.29 6.89 -3.73
C MET A 99 -4.70 7.45 -3.95
N VAL A 100 -4.83 8.66 -4.52
CA VAL A 100 -6.15 9.22 -4.89
C VAL A 100 -6.86 8.30 -5.89
N ASN A 101 -6.18 7.84 -6.94
CA ASN A 101 -6.75 6.91 -7.91
C ASN A 101 -7.10 5.53 -7.31
N TRP A 102 -6.26 4.99 -6.42
CA TRP A 102 -6.56 3.75 -5.70
C TRP A 102 -7.82 3.91 -4.84
N PHE A 103 -7.96 5.07 -4.22
CA PHE A 103 -9.10 5.39 -3.38
C PHE A 103 -10.39 5.53 -4.19
N GLU A 104 -10.35 6.22 -5.35
CA GLU A 104 -11.49 6.29 -6.27
C GLU A 104 -11.97 4.90 -6.72
N LYS A 105 -11.04 4.01 -7.07
CA LYS A 105 -11.36 2.62 -7.40
C LYS A 105 -11.95 1.86 -6.21
N ALA A 106 -11.41 2.05 -5.01
CA ALA A 106 -11.96 1.42 -3.80
C ALA A 106 -13.39 1.89 -3.50
N LYS A 107 -13.70 3.17 -3.75
CA LYS A 107 -15.07 3.71 -3.62
C LYS A 107 -16.06 3.03 -4.56
N GLU A 108 -15.67 2.73 -5.79
CA GLU A 108 -16.55 1.99 -6.72
C GLU A 108 -16.90 0.60 -6.15
N ILE A 109 -15.97 -0.04 -5.44
CA ILE A 109 -16.20 -1.32 -4.75
C ILE A 109 -17.18 -1.13 -3.58
N LEU A 110 -17.02 -0.08 -2.78
CA LEU A 110 -17.90 0.25 -1.66
C LEU A 110 -19.34 0.52 -2.13
N ILE A 111 -19.51 1.37 -3.15
CA ILE A 111 -20.82 1.68 -3.74
C ILE A 111 -21.46 0.41 -4.32
N TYR A 112 -20.69 -0.44 -5.00
CA TYR A 112 -21.20 -1.68 -5.57
C TYR A 112 -21.72 -2.65 -4.51
N LYS A 113 -21.10 -2.69 -3.32
CA LYS A 113 -21.52 -3.57 -2.21
C LYS A 113 -22.65 -2.98 -1.35
N GLY A 114 -22.94 -1.68 -1.48
CA GLY A 114 -24.02 -1.02 -0.75
C GLY A 114 -23.80 -1.00 0.78
N ASN A 115 -24.88 -1.13 1.55
CA ASN A 115 -24.85 -1.07 3.03
C ASN A 115 -24.50 -2.41 3.71
N GLU A 116 -23.99 -3.39 2.97
CA GLU A 116 -23.48 -4.61 3.59
C GLU A 116 -22.21 -4.27 4.39
N LYS A 117 -22.38 -4.14 5.71
CA LYS A 117 -21.25 -4.08 6.64
C LYS A 117 -20.36 -5.28 6.39
N ASN A 118 -19.16 -5.02 5.93
CA ASN A 118 -18.20 -6.04 5.58
C ASN A 118 -16.89 -5.67 6.26
N GLU A 119 -16.52 -6.44 7.29
CA GLU A 119 -15.28 -6.26 8.05
C GLU A 119 -14.05 -6.15 7.11
N VAL A 120 -14.10 -6.80 5.94
CA VAL A 120 -13.02 -6.76 4.94
C VAL A 120 -12.93 -5.37 4.25
N LEU A 121 -14.05 -4.66 4.10
CA LEU A 121 -14.07 -3.29 3.56
C LEU A 121 -13.64 -2.27 4.61
N GLU A 122 -14.08 -2.44 5.86
CA GLU A 122 -13.64 -1.60 6.98
C GLU A 122 -12.12 -1.69 7.15
N SER A 123 -11.57 -2.91 7.15
CA SER A 123 -10.13 -3.16 7.18
C SER A 123 -9.39 -2.52 5.99
N LEU A 124 -9.96 -2.54 4.78
CA LEU A 124 -9.34 -1.89 3.62
C LEU A 124 -9.23 -0.37 3.83
N ILE A 125 -10.26 0.25 4.39
CA ILE A 125 -10.27 1.69 4.68
C ILE A 125 -9.19 2.03 5.70
N GLU A 126 -9.09 1.25 6.78
CA GLU A 126 -8.04 1.38 7.80
C GLU A 126 -6.64 1.27 7.17
N ASP A 127 -6.41 0.26 6.33
CA ASP A 127 -5.13 0.08 5.63
C ASP A 127 -4.75 1.31 4.77
N PHE A 128 -5.73 1.94 4.10
CA PHE A 128 -5.49 3.16 3.34
C PHE A 128 -5.10 4.34 4.24
N PHE A 129 -5.78 4.49 5.39
CA PHE A 129 -5.45 5.51 6.37
C PHE A 129 -4.06 5.33 6.96
N ASP A 130 -3.67 4.09 7.26
CA ASP A 130 -2.34 3.80 7.78
C ASP A 130 -1.24 4.22 6.81
N VAL A 131 -1.41 3.95 5.52
CA VAL A 131 -0.48 4.42 4.49
C VAL A 131 -0.51 5.95 4.37
N LEU A 132 -1.69 6.57 4.43
CA LEU A 132 -1.83 8.03 4.39
C LEU A 132 -1.12 8.71 5.56
N MET A 133 -1.22 8.16 6.77
CA MET A 133 -0.52 8.67 7.95
C MET A 133 1.00 8.62 7.77
N ILE A 134 1.52 7.55 7.17
CA ILE A 134 2.96 7.43 6.86
C ILE A 134 3.39 8.49 5.85
N VAL A 135 2.58 8.74 4.81
CA VAL A 135 2.87 9.77 3.81
C VAL A 135 2.84 11.17 4.45
N HIS A 136 1.82 11.45 5.26
CA HIS A 136 1.68 12.72 5.99
C HIS A 136 2.86 12.98 6.93
N ASP A 137 3.28 11.98 7.71
CA ASP A 137 4.42 12.12 8.62
C ASP A 137 5.75 12.40 7.89
N THR A 138 5.81 12.04 6.60
CA THR A 138 7.02 12.17 5.76
C THR A 138 7.02 13.48 4.95
N ASN A 139 5.88 14.15 4.79
CA ASN A 139 5.76 15.35 3.97
C ASN A 139 4.78 16.38 4.58
N THR A 140 5.24 17.62 4.78
CA THR A 140 4.39 18.73 5.26
C THR A 140 3.34 19.17 4.24
N GLU A 141 3.50 18.83 2.95
CA GLU A 141 2.49 19.10 1.91
C GLU A 141 1.32 18.10 1.89
N GLY A 142 1.43 16.94 2.57
CA GLY A 142 0.35 15.93 2.64
C GLY A 142 -0.88 16.35 3.45
N PHE A 143 -0.88 17.59 3.96
CA PHE A 143 -1.93 18.18 4.79
C PHE A 143 -3.24 18.40 4.02
N GLU A 144 -3.16 18.87 2.77
CA GLU A 144 -4.36 19.13 1.96
C GLU A 144 -5.06 17.82 1.55
N GLU A 145 -4.28 16.79 1.20
CA GLU A 145 -4.82 15.49 0.80
C GLU A 145 -5.39 14.69 1.98
N TYR A 146 -4.74 14.75 3.16
CA TYR A 146 -5.33 14.24 4.40
C TYR A 146 -6.67 14.91 4.68
N HIS A 147 -6.75 16.23 4.47
CA HIS A 147 -7.99 16.95 4.72
C HIS A 147 -9.08 16.55 3.73
N GLN A 148 -8.75 16.35 2.45
CA GLN A 148 -9.69 15.84 1.45
C GLN A 148 -10.16 14.42 1.75
N ALA A 149 -9.25 13.51 2.12
CA ALA A 149 -9.60 12.14 2.52
C ALA A 149 -10.52 12.16 3.74
N LYS A 150 -10.16 12.91 4.79
CA LYS A 150 -10.95 13.02 6.02
C LYS A 150 -12.34 13.62 5.80
N VAL A 151 -12.45 14.68 5.01
CA VAL A 151 -13.73 15.28 4.63
C VAL A 151 -14.58 14.27 3.86
N PHE A 152 -13.95 13.50 2.98
CA PHE A 152 -14.61 12.50 2.16
C PHE A 152 -15.24 11.37 3.01
N PHE A 153 -14.48 10.74 3.91
CA PHE A 153 -15.04 9.66 4.76
C PHE A 153 -16.13 10.17 5.71
N SER A 154 -16.00 11.40 6.20
CA SER A 154 -17.02 12.03 7.03
C SER A 154 -18.34 12.33 6.30
N GLN A 155 -18.32 12.47 4.96
CA GLN A 155 -19.52 12.78 4.16
C GLN A 155 -20.35 11.53 3.82
N ASP A 156 -19.71 10.36 3.72
CA ASP A 156 -20.38 9.08 3.41
C ASP A 156 -20.93 8.37 4.66
N GLY A 157 -20.96 9.04 5.82
CA GLY A 157 -21.49 8.46 7.07
C GLY A 157 -20.57 7.40 7.70
N ILE A 158 -19.35 7.25 7.18
CA ILE A 158 -18.30 6.43 7.78
C ILE A 158 -17.69 7.26 8.91
N GLN A 159 -18.13 7.00 10.14
CA GLN A 159 -17.49 7.56 11.34
C GLN A 159 -16.11 6.91 11.46
N LEU A 160 -15.06 7.74 11.42
CA LEU A 160 -13.69 7.36 11.77
C LEU A 160 -13.54 7.23 13.28
#